data_AF-A0A7Y4ZN91-F1
#
_entry.id   AF-A0A7Y4ZN91-F1
#
_cell.length_a   1.000
_cell.length_b   1.000
_cell.length_c   1.000
_cell.angle_alpha   90.00
_cell.angle_beta   90.00
_cell.angle_gamma   90.00
#
_symmetry.space_group_name_H-M   'P 1'
#
loop_
_entity.id
_entity.type
_entity.pdbx_description
1 polymer ?
#
loop_
_entity_poly.entity_id
_entity_poly.type
_entity_poly.pdbx_seq_one_letter_code
_entity_poly.pdbx_strand_id
1 'polypeptide(L)'
;MDFKAIGLGLGLALAAAMVPGCAADVGEEDEGAAEEANTTQDELNANAQKVVGAFTYESSSRSPSFMALVFKQDGTFFADVDTGLRCVRAPCPSIQRVAGRFSVTANYISLLAATPGGATTTYHGRYKYSLAIGRETGVQKITLTRAGQTWSGWTNTVNKVGSYCTAATDCAGQAIVHPMCVGSFTCTAQNTCGYKCGVPVNDVWPADATKLVAQSPGGGFAPPAPAGSTCGYGQQKYTLDVTTKQLTWEVCQATAAGQPLHPTTGSRTVTATELAKITKAADAVKVSTGDICGADKPMLTIAVTSGAGTKTYTDSFYSCRGGSNTYVDNIDGVFGAMRDVAL
;
A
#
# COMPACT_ATOMS: atom_id res chain seq x y z
N MET A 1 -70.30 -6.44 5.28
CA MET A 1 -70.20 -7.25 4.06
C MET A 1 -68.95 -8.10 4.20
N ASP A 2 -69.16 -9.31 4.70
CA ASP A 2 -68.18 -10.38 4.76
C ASP A 2 -67.80 -10.83 3.36
N PHE A 3 -66.51 -11.10 3.12
CA PHE A 3 -66.11 -12.10 2.14
C PHE A 3 -64.98 -12.96 2.69
N LYS A 4 -65.30 -14.25 2.81
CA LYS A 4 -64.51 -15.38 3.27
C LYS A 4 -64.20 -16.23 2.04
N ALA A 5 -62.94 -16.55 1.78
CA ALA A 5 -62.49 -17.63 0.88
C ALA A 5 -61.03 -17.93 1.28
N ILE A 6 -60.62 -19.08 1.85
CA ILE A 6 -60.74 -20.52 1.50
C ILE A 6 -59.99 -20.91 0.21
N GLY A 7 -58.96 -21.76 0.41
CA GLY A 7 -58.40 -22.69 -0.57
C GLY A 7 -57.09 -22.19 -1.22
N LEU A 8 -56.08 -23.01 -1.49
CA LEU A 8 -55.91 -24.46 -1.43
C LEU A 8 -54.39 -24.71 -1.59
N GLY A 9 -53.84 -25.72 -0.91
CA GLY A 9 -52.43 -26.09 -1.04
C GLY A 9 -52.09 -26.74 -2.38
N LEU A 10 -50.84 -26.59 -2.80
CA LEU A 10 -50.21 -27.47 -3.78
C LEU A 10 -48.79 -27.78 -3.32
N GLY A 11 -48.58 -29.03 -2.90
CA GLY A 11 -47.27 -29.56 -2.56
C GLY A 11 -46.46 -29.81 -3.83
N LEU A 12 -45.24 -29.27 -3.87
CA LEU A 12 -44.28 -29.51 -4.94
C LEU A 12 -43.37 -30.66 -4.50
N ALA A 13 -43.58 -31.84 -5.11
CA ALA A 13 -42.69 -32.98 -4.98
C ALA A 13 -41.40 -32.70 -5.77
N LEU A 14 -40.26 -32.67 -5.08
CA LEU A 14 -38.94 -32.58 -5.69
C LEU A 14 -38.51 -33.97 -6.17
N ALA A 15 -38.45 -34.17 -7.49
CA ALA A 15 -37.92 -35.38 -8.10
C ALA A 15 -36.38 -35.34 -8.04
N ALA A 16 -35.78 -36.30 -7.33
CA ALA A 16 -34.35 -36.56 -7.37
C ALA A 16 -34.00 -37.25 -8.69
N ALA A 17 -33.31 -36.53 -9.59
CA ALA A 17 -32.72 -37.10 -10.79
C ALA A 17 -31.35 -37.71 -10.43
N MET A 18 -31.27 -39.04 -10.40
CA MET A 18 -30.01 -39.77 -10.32
C MET A 18 -29.37 -39.83 -11.71
N VAL A 19 -28.16 -39.30 -11.86
CA VAL A 19 -27.33 -39.45 -13.07
C VAL A 19 -26.31 -40.57 -12.81
N PRO A 20 -26.19 -41.60 -13.67
CA PRO A 20 -25.15 -42.61 -13.54
C PRO A 20 -23.86 -42.09 -14.19
N GLY A 21 -22.88 -41.74 -13.37
CA GLY A 21 -21.54 -41.34 -13.80
C GLY A 21 -20.48 -42.24 -13.17
N CYS A 22 -19.69 -42.89 -14.05
CA CYS A 22 -18.54 -43.77 -13.85
C CYS A 22 -17.90 -43.86 -12.44
N ALA A 23 -17.73 -45.10 -11.99
CA ALA A 23 -16.96 -45.50 -10.81
C ALA A 23 -15.51 -45.02 -10.91
N ALA A 24 -15.14 -44.05 -10.07
CA ALA A 24 -13.79 -43.85 -9.58
C ALA A 24 -13.67 -44.54 -8.22
N ASP A 25 -12.49 -45.09 -7.93
CA ASP A 25 -12.12 -45.66 -6.62
C ASP A 25 -12.79 -44.92 -5.46
N VAL A 26 -13.59 -45.64 -4.67
CA VAL A 26 -14.18 -45.12 -3.42
C VAL A 26 -13.07 -45.12 -2.37
N GLY A 27 -12.09 -44.24 -2.57
CA GLY A 27 -11.17 -43.84 -1.52
C GLY A 27 -11.98 -43.15 -0.42
N GLU A 28 -11.65 -43.46 0.83
CA GLU A 28 -12.19 -42.92 2.09
C GLU A 28 -13.17 -41.75 1.91
N GLU A 29 -14.42 -41.94 2.33
CA GLU A 29 -15.43 -40.88 2.35
C GLU A 29 -14.83 -39.62 2.98
N ASP A 30 -14.70 -38.58 2.16
CA ASP A 30 -14.10 -37.31 2.56
C ASP A 30 -15.06 -36.60 3.54
N GLU A 31 -14.92 -36.90 4.84
CA GLU A 31 -15.77 -36.41 5.93
C GLU A 31 -15.99 -34.88 5.87
N GLY A 32 -14.99 -34.12 5.37
CA GLY A 32 -15.10 -32.68 5.22
C GLY A 32 -16.07 -32.23 4.11
N ALA A 33 -16.29 -33.04 3.07
CA ALA A 33 -17.21 -32.72 1.98
C ALA A 33 -18.65 -32.87 2.44
N ALA A 34 -18.90 -33.89 3.27
CA ALA A 34 -20.17 -34.07 3.95
C ALA A 34 -20.44 -32.95 4.96
N GLU A 35 -19.43 -32.49 5.72
CA GLU A 35 -19.58 -31.36 6.64
C GLU A 35 -20.01 -30.09 5.90
N GLU A 36 -19.32 -29.72 4.80
CA GLU A 36 -19.63 -28.52 4.03
C GLU A 36 -21.03 -28.59 3.39
N ALA A 37 -21.43 -29.75 2.85
CA ALA A 37 -22.76 -29.95 2.26
C ALA A 37 -23.91 -29.86 3.29
N ASN A 38 -23.64 -30.20 4.55
CA ASN A 38 -24.62 -30.18 5.64
C ASN A 38 -24.60 -28.86 6.44
N THR A 39 -23.63 -27.97 6.21
CA THR A 39 -23.51 -26.69 6.92
C THR A 39 -24.41 -25.65 6.25
N THR A 40 -25.21 -24.93 7.05
CA THR A 40 -26.09 -23.89 6.51
C THR A 40 -25.30 -22.67 6.03
N GLN A 41 -25.86 -21.89 5.11
CA GLN A 41 -25.20 -20.67 4.61
C GLN A 41 -24.91 -19.66 5.72
N ASP A 42 -25.78 -19.56 6.72
CA ASP A 42 -25.58 -18.66 7.87
C ASP A 42 -24.42 -19.11 8.75
N GLU A 43 -24.26 -20.43 8.98
CA GLU A 43 -23.12 -21.00 9.69
C GLU A 43 -21.82 -20.78 8.91
N LEU A 44 -21.82 -20.98 7.58
CA LEU A 44 -20.66 -20.69 6.73
C LEU A 44 -20.25 -19.22 6.84
N ASN A 45 -21.22 -18.30 6.78
CA ASN A 45 -20.97 -16.87 6.92
C ASN A 45 -20.41 -16.52 8.31
N ALA A 46 -21.02 -17.06 9.37
CA ALA A 46 -20.57 -16.83 10.75
C ALA A 46 -19.16 -17.37 11.01
N ASN A 47 -18.82 -18.53 10.45
CA ASN A 47 -17.49 -19.10 10.54
C ASN A 47 -16.47 -18.33 9.71
N ALA A 48 -16.83 -17.86 8.52
CA ALA A 48 -15.96 -17.04 7.67
C ALA A 48 -15.53 -15.75 8.40
N GLN A 49 -16.44 -15.09 9.14
CA GLN A 49 -16.10 -13.88 9.90
C GLN A 49 -14.97 -14.10 10.94
N LYS A 50 -14.80 -15.32 11.46
CA LYS A 50 -13.75 -15.65 12.43
C LYS A 50 -12.34 -15.62 11.83
N VAL A 51 -12.24 -15.80 10.52
CA VAL A 51 -10.98 -15.89 9.77
C VAL A 51 -10.76 -14.71 8.84
N VAL A 52 -11.71 -13.79 8.70
CA VAL A 52 -11.51 -12.55 7.92
C VAL A 52 -10.34 -11.75 8.49
N GLY A 53 -9.46 -11.32 7.59
CA GLY A 53 -8.27 -10.53 7.90
C GLY A 53 -7.04 -10.95 7.10
N ALA A 54 -5.93 -10.33 7.43
CA ALA A 54 -4.62 -10.63 6.87
C ALA A 54 -3.81 -11.48 7.86
N PHE A 55 -3.12 -12.48 7.33
CA PHE A 55 -2.26 -13.36 8.10
C PHE A 55 -0.91 -13.48 7.41
N THR A 56 0.14 -13.53 8.22
CA THR A 56 1.53 -13.63 7.77
C THR A 56 2.21 -14.77 8.49
N TYR A 57 3.17 -15.35 7.81
CA TYR A 57 3.94 -16.48 8.28
C TYR A 57 4.66 -16.27 9.61
N GLU A 58 4.60 -17.27 10.51
CA GLU A 58 5.27 -17.22 11.83
C GLU A 58 6.67 -17.86 11.83
N SER A 59 7.16 -18.36 10.69
CA SER A 59 8.29 -19.31 10.56
C SER A 59 7.84 -20.78 10.50
N SER A 60 8.43 -21.50 9.56
CA SER A 60 8.35 -22.93 9.31
C SER A 60 9.68 -23.35 8.73
N SER A 61 10.12 -24.56 9.02
CA SER A 61 11.33 -25.12 8.42
C SER A 61 11.05 -25.81 7.08
N ARG A 62 9.82 -25.74 6.56
CA ARG A 62 9.36 -26.58 5.46
C ARG A 62 8.59 -25.79 4.41
N SER A 63 9.19 -25.68 3.23
CA SER A 63 8.48 -25.28 2.02
C SER A 63 7.77 -26.49 1.39
N PRO A 64 6.63 -26.30 0.69
CA PRO A 64 5.98 -25.01 0.45
C PRO A 64 5.24 -24.48 1.69
N SER A 65 5.04 -23.17 1.79
CA SER A 65 4.38 -22.54 2.95
C SER A 65 3.61 -21.28 2.57
N PHE A 66 2.45 -21.01 3.19
CA PHE A 66 1.81 -19.70 3.06
C PHE A 66 2.67 -18.66 3.75
N MET A 67 3.22 -17.72 2.96
CA MET A 67 3.90 -16.52 3.44
C MET A 67 2.87 -15.48 3.88
N ALA A 68 1.79 -15.40 3.09
CA ALA A 68 0.67 -14.52 3.32
C ALA A 68 -0.62 -15.26 3.01
N LEU A 69 -1.66 -14.95 3.78
CA LEU A 69 -3.01 -15.42 3.54
C LEU A 69 -3.99 -14.31 3.92
N VAL A 70 -4.81 -13.89 2.98
CA VAL A 70 -5.77 -12.80 3.20
C VAL A 70 -7.16 -13.27 2.82
N PHE A 71 -8.04 -13.26 3.81
CA PHE A 71 -9.46 -13.58 3.66
C PHE A 71 -10.27 -12.29 3.70
N LYS A 72 -11.00 -12.01 2.62
CA LYS A 72 -11.82 -10.81 2.48
C LYS A 72 -13.26 -11.07 2.90
N GLN A 73 -13.95 -10.00 3.29
CA GLN A 73 -15.35 -10.07 3.71
C GLN A 73 -16.31 -10.53 2.60
N ASP A 74 -15.93 -10.36 1.33
CA ASP A 74 -16.71 -10.77 0.15
C ASP A 74 -16.60 -12.27 -0.17
N GLY A 75 -15.92 -13.06 0.67
CA GLY A 75 -15.72 -14.49 0.46
C GLY A 75 -14.60 -14.82 -0.54
N THR A 76 -13.80 -13.84 -0.95
CA THR A 76 -12.58 -14.07 -1.76
C THR A 76 -11.34 -14.14 -0.88
N PHE A 77 -10.31 -14.82 -1.40
CA PHE A 77 -9.01 -14.87 -0.75
C PHE A 77 -7.88 -14.68 -1.76
N PHE A 78 -6.71 -14.32 -1.24
CA PHE A 78 -5.46 -14.62 -1.91
C PHE A 78 -4.43 -15.11 -0.90
N ALA A 79 -3.43 -15.84 -1.40
CA ALA A 79 -2.31 -16.33 -0.64
C ALA A 79 -1.03 -16.16 -1.45
N ASP A 80 0.04 -15.73 -0.80
CA ASP A 80 1.39 -15.82 -1.37
C ASP A 80 2.06 -17.04 -0.77
N VAL A 81 2.49 -17.94 -1.64
CA VAL A 81 3.05 -19.24 -1.28
C VAL A 81 4.52 -19.25 -1.61
N ASP A 82 5.38 -19.50 -0.62
CA ASP A 82 6.75 -19.93 -0.88
C ASP A 82 6.68 -21.34 -1.43
N THR A 83 7.08 -21.53 -2.69
CA THR A 83 7.02 -22.83 -3.36
C THR A 83 8.17 -23.76 -2.92
N GLY A 84 9.17 -23.21 -2.22
CA GLY A 84 10.42 -23.92 -1.89
C GLY A 84 11.42 -24.00 -3.04
N LEU A 85 11.03 -23.58 -4.24
CA LEU A 85 11.95 -23.51 -5.37
C LEU A 85 12.96 -22.39 -5.12
N ARG A 86 14.24 -22.70 -5.36
CA ARG A 86 15.36 -21.76 -5.25
C ARG A 86 16.19 -21.90 -6.52
N CYS A 87 16.40 -20.81 -7.24
CA CYS A 87 17.11 -20.81 -8.51
C CYS A 87 18.31 -19.88 -8.42
N VAL A 88 19.39 -20.25 -9.11
CA VAL A 88 20.61 -19.43 -9.18
C VAL A 88 20.41 -18.19 -10.06
N ARG A 89 19.46 -18.25 -11.01
CA ARG A 89 19.16 -17.15 -11.94
C ARG A 89 17.67 -16.86 -11.98
N ALA A 90 17.33 -15.58 -12.09
CA ALA A 90 15.96 -15.12 -12.28
C ALA A 90 15.50 -15.33 -13.75
N PRO A 91 14.20 -15.50 -14.02
CA PRO A 91 13.10 -15.52 -13.04
C PRO A 91 13.05 -16.85 -12.28
N CYS A 92 12.92 -16.79 -10.96
CA CYS A 92 12.70 -17.97 -10.12
C CYS A 92 11.28 -17.95 -9.56
N PRO A 93 10.46 -18.98 -9.80
CA PRO A 93 9.10 -19.06 -9.25
C PRO A 93 9.12 -19.48 -7.77
N SER A 94 9.98 -18.84 -6.96
CA SER A 94 10.09 -19.10 -5.52
C SER A 94 8.83 -18.70 -4.76
N ILE A 95 8.05 -17.78 -5.33
CA ILE A 95 6.78 -17.30 -4.77
C ILE A 95 5.70 -17.46 -5.84
N GLN A 96 4.57 -18.04 -5.43
CA GLN A 96 3.37 -18.14 -6.26
C GLN A 96 2.21 -17.46 -5.54
N ARG A 97 1.55 -16.51 -6.20
CA ARG A 97 0.26 -15.99 -5.74
C ARG A 97 -0.85 -16.93 -6.18
N VAL A 98 -1.74 -17.26 -5.24
CA VAL A 98 -2.95 -18.05 -5.46
C VAL A 98 -4.13 -17.20 -5.02
N ALA A 99 -5.22 -17.20 -5.78
CA ALA A 99 -6.40 -16.42 -5.44
C ALA A 99 -7.67 -17.14 -5.86
N GLY A 100 -8.76 -16.88 -5.15
CA GLY A 100 -10.04 -17.49 -5.45
C GLY A 100 -11.09 -17.18 -4.39
N ARG A 101 -11.95 -18.16 -4.10
CA ARG A 101 -13.02 -18.07 -3.11
C ARG A 101 -12.72 -18.98 -1.93
N PHE A 102 -13.27 -18.67 -0.77
CA PHE A 102 -13.14 -19.54 0.39
C PHE A 102 -14.49 -19.79 1.06
N SER A 103 -14.60 -20.93 1.71
CA SER A 103 -15.70 -21.29 2.62
C SER A 103 -15.10 -21.83 3.92
N VAL A 104 -15.83 -21.68 5.02
CA VAL A 104 -15.35 -22.05 6.35
C VAL A 104 -16.46 -22.78 7.09
N THR A 105 -16.20 -24.01 7.47
CA THR A 105 -17.08 -24.81 8.33
C THR A 105 -16.59 -24.73 9.78
N ALA A 106 -17.07 -25.60 10.67
CA ALA A 106 -16.57 -25.64 12.04
C ALA A 106 -15.11 -26.11 12.09
N ASN A 107 -14.73 -27.05 11.23
CA ASN A 107 -13.42 -27.71 11.27
C ASN A 107 -12.53 -27.42 10.07
N TYR A 108 -13.09 -26.92 8.96
CA TYR A 108 -12.37 -26.82 7.69
C TYR A 108 -12.45 -25.42 7.06
N ILE A 109 -11.37 -25.06 6.37
CA ILE A 109 -11.34 -23.98 5.38
C ILE A 109 -11.14 -24.63 4.02
N SER A 110 -12.05 -24.37 3.08
CA SER A 110 -11.89 -24.77 1.68
C SER A 110 -11.41 -23.58 0.86
N LEU A 111 -10.28 -23.74 0.16
CA LEU A 111 -9.73 -22.76 -0.79
C LEU A 111 -10.09 -23.20 -2.21
N LEU A 112 -10.96 -22.44 -2.87
CA LEU A 112 -11.58 -22.78 -4.14
C LEU A 112 -11.10 -21.82 -5.25
N ALA A 113 -11.09 -22.28 -6.49
CA ALA A 113 -10.80 -21.41 -7.63
C ALA A 113 -11.78 -20.22 -7.68
N ALA A 114 -11.37 -19.13 -8.31
CA ALA A 114 -12.18 -17.91 -8.41
C ALA A 114 -13.56 -18.16 -9.03
N THR A 115 -13.64 -19.07 -10.00
CA THR A 115 -14.87 -19.49 -10.67
C THR A 115 -15.06 -21.01 -10.51
N PRO A 116 -16.31 -21.50 -10.37
CA PRO A 116 -16.58 -22.94 -10.42
C PRO A 116 -16.00 -23.58 -11.69
N GLY A 117 -15.26 -24.67 -11.54
CA GLY A 117 -14.55 -25.34 -12.65
C GLY A 117 -13.33 -24.57 -13.21
N GLY A 118 -12.94 -23.45 -12.59
CA GLY A 118 -11.74 -22.70 -12.97
C GLY A 118 -10.45 -23.45 -12.67
N ALA A 119 -9.33 -22.95 -13.21
CA ALA A 119 -8.02 -23.55 -13.01
C ALA A 119 -7.63 -23.57 -11.52
N THR A 120 -7.39 -24.77 -10.99
CA THR A 120 -6.91 -24.97 -9.63
C THR A 120 -5.41 -25.16 -9.60
N THR A 121 -4.75 -24.54 -8.63
CA THR A 121 -3.37 -24.86 -8.24
C THR A 121 -3.35 -25.98 -7.21
N THR A 122 -2.17 -26.54 -6.93
CA THR A 122 -1.98 -27.51 -5.84
C THR A 122 -2.30 -26.93 -4.46
N TYR A 123 -2.45 -25.62 -4.30
CA TYR A 123 -2.78 -24.97 -3.01
C TYR A 123 -4.28 -24.72 -2.83
N HIS A 124 -5.09 -25.00 -3.85
CA HIS A 124 -6.54 -25.14 -3.67
C HIS A 124 -6.85 -26.50 -3.02
N GLY A 125 -7.96 -26.55 -2.29
CA GLY A 125 -8.40 -27.73 -1.55
C GLY A 125 -8.82 -27.39 -0.13
N ARG A 126 -9.01 -28.45 0.66
CA ARG A 126 -9.54 -28.34 2.02
C ARG A 126 -8.43 -28.45 3.07
N TYR A 127 -8.55 -27.63 4.10
CA TYR A 127 -7.61 -27.54 5.20
C TYR A 127 -8.36 -27.66 6.51
N LYS A 128 -8.01 -28.65 7.34
CA LYS A 128 -8.40 -28.62 8.75
C LYS A 128 -7.76 -27.40 9.39
N TYR A 129 -8.51 -26.62 10.15
CA TYR A 129 -7.96 -25.41 10.76
C TYR A 129 -8.18 -25.35 12.26
N SER A 130 -7.31 -24.62 12.95
CA SER A 130 -7.51 -24.24 14.36
C SER A 130 -7.17 -22.77 14.56
N LEU A 131 -7.98 -22.10 15.37
CA LEU A 131 -7.74 -20.73 15.81
C LEU A 131 -7.18 -20.75 17.23
N ALA A 132 -6.09 -20.03 17.45
CA ALA A 132 -5.52 -19.84 18.78
C ALA A 132 -5.14 -18.37 18.98
N ILE A 133 -5.08 -17.91 20.22
CA ILE A 133 -4.41 -16.65 20.56
C ILE A 133 -3.02 -17.00 21.09
N GLY A 134 -1.97 -16.46 20.49
CA GLY A 134 -0.61 -16.63 20.98
C GLY A 134 -0.50 -16.07 22.40
N ARG A 135 -0.16 -16.91 23.38
CA ARG A 135 -0.11 -16.50 24.80
C ARG A 135 0.89 -15.38 25.06
N GLU A 136 1.99 -15.37 24.30
CA GLU A 136 3.07 -14.39 24.46
C GLU A 136 2.81 -13.10 23.66
N THR A 137 2.23 -13.23 22.46
CA THR A 137 2.05 -12.09 21.54
C THR A 137 0.66 -11.46 21.61
N GLY A 138 -0.34 -12.17 22.15
CA GLY A 138 -1.76 -11.77 22.08
C GLY A 138 -2.35 -11.81 20.66
N VAL A 139 -1.59 -12.32 19.68
CA VAL A 139 -1.98 -12.31 18.26
C VAL A 139 -2.77 -13.57 17.91
N GLN A 140 -3.85 -13.42 17.14
CA GLN A 140 -4.60 -14.56 16.60
C GLN A 140 -3.75 -15.34 15.60
N LYS A 141 -3.72 -16.66 15.75
CA LYS A 141 -3.02 -17.61 14.89
C LYS A 141 -4.02 -18.50 14.17
N ILE A 142 -3.77 -18.77 12.90
CA ILE A 142 -4.45 -19.83 12.15
C ILE A 142 -3.42 -20.90 11.85
N THR A 143 -3.70 -22.13 12.26
CA THR A 143 -2.96 -23.30 11.81
C THR A 143 -3.81 -24.05 10.80
N LEU A 144 -3.25 -24.34 9.63
CA LEU A 144 -3.88 -25.04 8.53
C LEU A 144 -3.17 -26.36 8.31
N THR A 145 -3.90 -27.47 8.34
CA THR A 145 -3.40 -28.81 7.98
C THR A 145 -4.17 -29.32 6.78
N ARG A 146 -3.47 -29.66 5.70
CA ARG A 146 -4.14 -30.11 4.47
C ARG A 146 -4.87 -31.45 4.69
N ALA A 147 -6.14 -31.52 4.30
CA ALA A 147 -6.95 -32.74 4.37
C ALA A 147 -6.68 -33.66 3.17
N GLY A 148 -6.84 -34.98 3.36
CA GLY A 148 -6.84 -35.98 2.28
C GLY A 148 -5.51 -36.21 1.56
N GLN A 149 -4.36 -35.86 2.14
CA GLN A 149 -3.04 -36.15 1.56
C GLN A 149 -2.30 -37.21 2.39
N THR A 150 -1.81 -38.25 1.71
CA THR A 150 -1.07 -39.38 2.31
C THR A 150 0.41 -39.06 2.58
N TRP A 151 0.98 -38.07 1.91
CA TRP A 151 2.35 -37.62 2.15
C TRP A 151 2.35 -36.54 3.25
N SER A 152 2.73 -36.96 4.46
CA SER A 152 3.12 -36.17 5.64
C SER A 152 2.52 -34.76 5.78
N GLY A 153 1.40 -34.67 6.51
CA GLY A 153 1.15 -33.63 7.52
C GLY A 153 1.58 -32.20 7.21
N TRP A 154 1.30 -31.72 5.99
CA TRP A 154 1.56 -30.33 5.64
C TRP A 154 0.74 -29.43 6.56
N THR A 155 1.44 -28.73 7.45
CA THR A 155 0.87 -27.84 8.44
C THR A 155 1.53 -26.48 8.31
N ASN A 156 0.73 -25.43 8.26
CA ASN A 156 1.21 -24.06 8.16
C ASN A 156 0.52 -23.18 9.21
N THR A 157 1.31 -22.44 9.97
CA THR A 157 0.80 -21.51 10.99
C THR A 157 1.10 -20.07 10.57
N VAL A 158 0.06 -19.25 10.57
CA VAL A 158 0.11 -17.83 10.22
C VAL A 158 -0.48 -16.97 11.33
N ASN A 159 0.16 -15.84 11.58
CA ASN A 159 -0.21 -14.83 12.56
C ASN A 159 -1.03 -13.72 11.92
N LYS A 160 -2.13 -13.33 12.57
CA LYS A 160 -2.94 -12.19 12.13
C LYS A 160 -2.13 -10.90 12.21
N VAL A 161 -2.24 -10.08 11.18
CA VAL A 161 -1.65 -8.75 11.10
C VAL A 161 -2.72 -7.71 10.84
N GLY A 162 -2.44 -6.45 11.17
CA GLY A 162 -3.40 -5.36 10.99
C GLY A 162 -3.74 -5.11 9.52
N SER A 163 -2.79 -5.34 8.61
CA SER A 163 -2.95 -5.14 7.18
C SER A 163 -1.98 -6.01 6.38
N TYR A 164 -2.31 -6.25 5.10
CA TYR A 164 -1.40 -6.86 4.14
C TYR A 164 -1.23 -5.96 2.93
N CYS A 165 -0.01 -5.45 2.73
CA CYS A 165 0.32 -4.62 1.57
C CYS A 165 -0.72 -3.49 1.40
N THR A 166 -0.90 -2.69 2.46
CA THR A 166 -1.59 -1.40 2.38
C THR A 166 -0.60 -0.26 2.23
N ALA A 167 0.62 -0.46 2.74
CA ALA A 167 1.78 0.36 2.50
C ALA A 167 3.01 -0.53 2.22
N ALA A 168 4.05 0.05 1.60
CA ALA A 168 5.32 -0.64 1.35
C ALA A 168 5.99 -1.14 2.64
N THR A 169 5.77 -0.45 3.77
CA THR A 169 6.27 -0.84 5.09
C THR A 169 5.71 -2.17 5.58
N ASP A 170 4.50 -2.52 5.17
CA ASP A 170 3.85 -3.78 5.58
C ASP A 170 4.61 -4.98 5.03
N CYS A 171 5.15 -4.85 3.80
CA CYS A 171 5.86 -5.92 3.11
C CYS A 171 7.17 -6.32 3.80
N ALA A 172 7.81 -5.40 4.53
CA ALA A 172 9.04 -5.71 5.27
C ALA A 172 8.79 -6.69 6.44
N GLY A 173 7.66 -6.53 7.13
CA GLY A 173 7.25 -7.43 8.21
C GLY A 173 6.74 -8.79 7.73
N GLN A 174 6.52 -8.95 6.42
CA GLN A 174 5.90 -10.15 5.83
C GLN A 174 6.92 -11.21 5.39
N ALA A 175 8.21 -11.02 5.71
CA ALA A 175 9.29 -11.96 5.44
C ALA A 175 9.36 -12.46 3.99
N ILE A 176 8.95 -11.62 3.03
CA ILE A 176 8.91 -11.97 1.61
C ILE A 176 10.35 -12.20 1.13
N VAL A 177 10.56 -13.31 0.42
CA VAL A 177 11.87 -13.60 -0.17
C VAL A 177 12.18 -12.49 -1.18
N HIS A 178 13.21 -11.71 -0.87
CA HIS A 178 13.70 -10.65 -1.74
C HIS A 178 15.15 -10.92 -2.14
N PRO A 179 15.61 -10.39 -3.28
CA PRO A 179 17.02 -10.44 -3.63
C PRO A 179 17.89 -9.76 -2.55
N MET A 180 19.09 -10.29 -2.34
CA MET A 180 20.12 -9.68 -1.47
C MET A 180 20.77 -8.49 -2.19
N CYS A 181 19.99 -7.45 -2.45
CA CYS A 181 20.43 -6.19 -3.04
C CYS A 181 19.91 -5.04 -2.17
N VAL A 182 20.58 -3.88 -2.21
CA VAL A 182 20.03 -2.65 -1.60
C VAL A 182 18.78 -2.26 -2.40
N GLY A 183 17.67 -2.01 -1.72
CA GLY A 183 16.36 -1.85 -2.33
C GLY A 183 15.29 -1.35 -1.36
N SER A 184 14.06 -1.24 -1.86
CA SER A 184 12.87 -1.08 -1.02
C SER A 184 11.82 -2.11 -1.35
N PHE A 185 11.01 -2.43 -0.34
CA PHE A 185 9.75 -3.09 -0.57
C PHE A 185 8.80 -2.16 -1.33
N THR A 186 7.98 -2.76 -2.17
CA THR A 186 6.93 -2.07 -2.94
C THR A 186 5.62 -2.77 -2.69
N CYS A 187 4.53 -2.02 -2.66
CA CYS A 187 3.19 -2.58 -2.63
C CYS A 187 2.40 -2.10 -3.84
N THR A 188 1.77 -3.01 -4.58
CA THR A 188 0.91 -2.66 -5.72
C THR A 188 -0.55 -2.43 -5.28
N ALA A 189 -1.34 -1.79 -6.15
CA ALA A 189 -2.78 -1.60 -5.94
C ALA A 189 -3.58 -2.91 -5.77
N GLN A 190 -3.01 -4.05 -6.16
CA GLN A 190 -3.59 -5.39 -5.99
C GLN A 190 -3.14 -6.08 -4.69
N ASN A 191 -2.64 -5.31 -3.71
CA ASN A 191 -2.08 -5.82 -2.45
C ASN A 191 -0.96 -6.86 -2.69
N THR A 192 -0.17 -6.68 -3.75
CA THR A 192 0.97 -7.54 -4.04
C THR A 192 2.24 -6.87 -3.54
N CYS A 193 2.89 -7.51 -2.58
CA CYS A 193 4.21 -7.07 -2.14
C CYS A 193 5.28 -7.52 -3.13
N GLY A 194 6.25 -6.65 -3.33
CA GLY A 194 7.45 -6.91 -4.13
C GLY A 194 8.66 -6.25 -3.49
N TYR A 195 9.83 -6.53 -4.05
CA TYR A 195 11.07 -5.86 -3.68
C TYR A 195 11.76 -5.36 -4.93
N LYS A 196 12.12 -4.08 -4.95
CA LYS A 196 12.83 -3.45 -6.05
C LYS A 196 14.28 -3.21 -5.62
N CYS A 197 15.21 -3.88 -6.30
CA CYS A 197 16.63 -3.55 -6.19
C CYS A 197 16.91 -2.13 -6.69
N GLY A 198 17.87 -1.47 -6.08
CA GLY A 198 18.27 -0.08 -6.30
C GLY A 198 17.99 0.76 -5.06
N VAL A 199 18.90 1.67 -4.70
CA VAL A 199 18.65 2.64 -3.62
C VAL A 199 17.29 3.28 -3.91
N PRO A 200 16.32 3.23 -2.98
CA PRO A 200 15.08 3.97 -3.15
C PRO A 200 15.53 5.40 -3.33
N VAL A 201 15.40 5.91 -4.54
CA VAL A 201 15.41 7.35 -4.73
C VAL A 201 14.26 7.80 -3.85
N ASN A 202 14.59 8.43 -2.71
CA ASN A 202 13.60 9.17 -1.95
C ASN A 202 13.21 10.29 -2.91
N ASP A 203 12.27 9.98 -3.79
CA ASP A 203 11.79 10.88 -4.81
C ASP A 203 11.14 12.01 -4.02
N VAL A 204 11.90 13.09 -3.86
CA VAL A 204 11.44 14.31 -3.20
C VAL A 204 10.16 14.77 -3.90
N TRP A 205 10.09 14.51 -5.20
CA TRP A 205 8.94 14.68 -6.06
C TRP A 205 8.40 13.32 -6.57
N PRO A 206 7.50 12.65 -5.83
CA PRO A 206 6.93 11.38 -6.28
C PRO A 206 5.96 11.58 -7.46
N ALA A 207 5.76 10.54 -8.27
CA ALA A 207 4.92 10.60 -9.46
C ALA A 207 3.43 10.93 -9.18
N ASP A 208 2.95 10.67 -7.96
CA ASP A 208 1.60 10.99 -7.49
C ASP A 208 1.52 12.33 -6.72
N ALA A 209 2.55 13.19 -6.83
CA ALA A 209 2.54 14.50 -6.20
C ALA A 209 1.40 15.37 -6.75
N THR A 210 0.58 15.90 -5.85
CA THR A 210 -0.59 16.73 -6.16
C THR A 210 -0.37 18.21 -5.84
N LYS A 211 0.58 18.53 -4.96
CA LYS A 211 0.86 19.91 -4.55
C LYS A 211 2.32 20.12 -4.19
N LEU A 212 2.84 21.29 -4.57
CA LEU A 212 4.17 21.78 -4.22
C LEU A 212 4.05 23.16 -3.58
N VAL A 213 4.60 23.34 -2.38
CA VAL A 213 4.72 24.65 -1.73
C VAL A 213 6.19 24.96 -1.56
N ALA A 214 6.71 25.98 -2.23
CA ALA A 214 8.07 26.48 -2.04
C ALA A 214 8.02 27.77 -1.21
N GLN A 215 8.72 27.80 -0.07
CA GLN A 215 8.69 28.92 0.86
C GLN A 215 10.09 29.37 1.31
N SER A 216 10.30 30.68 1.27
CA SER A 216 11.42 31.38 1.90
C SER A 216 10.83 32.42 2.86
N PRO A 217 11.15 32.37 4.16
CA PRO A 217 10.75 33.41 5.11
C PRO A 217 11.54 34.72 4.91
N GLY A 218 12.48 34.75 3.97
CA GLY A 218 13.44 35.84 3.79
C GLY A 218 14.65 35.70 4.72
N GLY A 219 15.42 36.79 4.83
CA GLY A 219 16.63 36.83 5.66
C GLY A 219 17.92 36.57 4.87
N GLY A 220 18.87 35.87 5.49
CA GLY A 220 20.25 35.75 5.00
C GLY A 220 21.09 36.98 5.38
N PHE A 221 22.17 37.22 4.64
CA PHE A 221 23.04 38.38 4.85
C PHE A 221 22.49 39.64 4.15
N ALA A 222 21.23 39.97 4.41
CA ALA A 222 20.55 41.15 3.89
C ALA A 222 20.51 42.27 4.93
N PRO A 223 20.58 43.55 4.53
CA PRO A 223 20.37 44.66 5.45
C PRO A 223 18.94 44.62 6.03
N PRO A 224 18.69 45.29 7.17
CA PRO A 224 17.34 45.49 7.68
C PRO A 224 16.44 46.10 6.60
N ALA A 225 15.17 45.65 6.54
CA ALA A 225 14.21 46.22 5.61
C ALA A 225 14.00 47.73 5.89
N PRO A 226 13.82 48.57 4.86
CA PRO A 226 13.49 49.99 5.03
C PRO A 226 12.28 50.20 5.94
N ALA A 227 12.28 51.30 6.68
CA ALA A 227 11.20 51.63 7.61
C ALA A 227 9.84 51.66 6.89
N GLY A 228 8.84 50.98 7.46
CA GLY A 228 7.50 50.84 6.87
C GLY A 228 7.28 49.56 6.06
N SER A 229 8.31 48.74 5.86
CA SER A 229 8.16 47.44 5.18
C SER A 229 7.28 46.47 5.98
N THR A 230 6.41 45.72 5.31
CA THR A 230 5.53 44.71 5.93
C THR A 230 6.01 43.27 5.70
N CYS A 231 7.11 43.09 4.98
CA CYS A 231 7.76 41.81 4.74
C CYS A 231 9.29 41.99 4.58
N GLY A 232 10.05 40.90 4.66
CA GLY A 232 11.52 40.90 4.60
C GLY A 232 12.11 40.66 3.20
N TYR A 233 13.35 41.08 2.98
CA TYR A 233 14.10 40.76 1.76
C TYR A 233 14.13 39.25 1.51
N GLY A 234 13.84 38.85 0.27
CA GLY A 234 13.85 37.45 -0.16
C GLY A 234 12.70 36.61 0.40
N GLN A 235 11.73 37.21 1.12
CA GLN A 235 10.52 36.51 1.53
C GLN A 235 9.65 36.24 0.31
N GLN A 236 9.35 34.95 0.08
CA GLN A 236 8.56 34.50 -1.05
C GLN A 236 7.89 33.17 -0.74
N LYS A 237 6.69 32.98 -1.26
CA LYS A 237 5.93 31.73 -1.18
C LYS A 237 5.28 31.46 -2.53
N TYR A 238 5.47 30.26 -3.05
CA TYR A 238 4.81 29.77 -4.25
C TYR A 238 4.03 28.51 -3.90
N THR A 239 2.83 28.36 -4.42
CA THR A 239 2.02 27.15 -4.28
C THR A 239 1.53 26.72 -5.64
N LEU A 240 1.99 25.55 -6.09
CA LEU A 240 1.50 24.89 -7.30
C LEU A 240 0.58 23.75 -6.90
N ASP A 241 -0.66 23.81 -7.37
CA ASP A 241 -1.58 22.68 -7.38
C ASP A 241 -1.46 21.98 -8.74
N VAL A 242 -0.92 20.76 -8.74
CA VAL A 242 -0.58 20.01 -9.96
C VAL A 242 -1.84 19.58 -10.70
N THR A 243 -2.90 19.25 -9.95
CA THR A 243 -4.19 18.77 -10.48
C THR A 243 -4.91 19.87 -11.26
N THR A 244 -5.05 21.04 -10.65
CA THR A 244 -5.74 22.21 -11.24
C THR A 244 -4.82 23.05 -12.11
N LYS A 245 -3.51 22.78 -12.09
CA LYS A 245 -2.46 23.58 -12.74
C LYS A 245 -2.49 25.03 -12.28
N GLN A 246 -2.91 25.29 -11.04
CA GLN A 246 -2.97 26.63 -10.49
C GLN A 246 -1.67 26.94 -9.75
N LEU A 247 -0.99 28.00 -10.16
CA LEU A 247 0.14 28.58 -9.43
C LEU A 247 -0.32 29.85 -8.73
N THR A 248 -0.16 29.91 -7.41
CA THR A 248 -0.32 31.12 -6.61
C THR A 248 1.02 31.53 -6.00
N TRP A 249 1.23 32.83 -5.84
CA TRP A 249 2.45 33.34 -5.24
C TRP A 249 2.19 34.55 -4.36
N GLU A 250 3.11 34.74 -3.42
CA GLU A 250 3.27 35.93 -2.59
C GLU A 250 4.77 36.22 -2.52
N VAL A 251 5.19 37.38 -3.03
CA VAL A 251 6.61 37.78 -3.06
C VAL A 251 6.77 39.16 -2.43
N CYS A 252 7.81 39.32 -1.62
CA CYS A 252 8.11 40.61 -1.00
C CYS A 252 8.95 41.47 -1.95
N GLN A 253 8.39 42.61 -2.38
CA GLN A 253 9.03 43.49 -3.36
C GLN A 253 8.89 44.96 -2.95
N ALA A 254 9.87 45.78 -3.35
CA ALA A 254 9.79 47.24 -3.27
C ALA A 254 9.43 47.81 -4.65
N THR A 255 8.66 48.89 -4.70
CA THR A 255 8.31 49.58 -5.96
C THR A 255 9.50 50.30 -6.59
N ALA A 256 10.47 50.71 -5.77
CA ALA A 256 11.75 51.28 -6.19
C ALA A 256 12.84 50.98 -5.15
N ALA A 257 14.11 51.14 -5.54
CA ALA A 257 15.24 50.95 -4.63
C ALA A 257 15.12 51.87 -3.41
N GLY A 258 15.29 51.30 -2.22
CA GLY A 258 15.20 52.01 -0.94
C GLY A 258 13.79 52.26 -0.42
N GLN A 259 12.74 51.88 -1.15
CA GLN A 259 11.35 51.98 -0.68
C GLN A 259 10.97 50.81 0.24
N PRO A 260 9.95 50.97 1.09
CA PRO A 260 9.38 49.89 1.89
C PRO A 260 8.97 48.69 1.04
N LEU A 261 9.23 47.47 1.54
CA LEU A 261 8.79 46.25 0.89
C LEU A 261 7.37 45.88 1.32
N HIS A 262 6.56 45.46 0.35
CA HIS A 262 5.22 44.94 0.58
C HIS A 262 4.99 43.62 -0.15
N PRO A 263 4.16 42.71 0.39
CA PRO A 263 3.76 41.51 -0.32
C PRO A 263 3.02 41.86 -1.60
N THR A 264 3.47 41.28 -2.71
CA THR A 264 2.74 41.26 -3.98
C THR A 264 2.24 39.85 -4.20
N THR A 265 0.93 39.69 -4.34
CA THR A 265 0.29 38.40 -4.55
C THR A 265 -0.18 38.25 -6.00
N GLY A 266 -0.24 37.00 -6.46
CA GLY A 266 -0.78 36.70 -7.77
C GLY A 266 -1.19 35.24 -7.90
N SER A 267 -1.90 34.95 -8.98
CA SER A 267 -2.44 33.63 -9.25
C SER A 267 -2.69 33.49 -10.75
N ARG A 268 -2.25 32.37 -11.33
CA ARG A 268 -2.59 32.02 -12.72
C ARG A 268 -2.53 30.52 -12.95
N THR A 269 -3.27 30.08 -13.97
CA THR A 269 -3.15 28.72 -14.49
C THR A 269 -1.85 28.60 -15.30
N VAL A 270 -1.10 27.53 -15.08
CA VAL A 270 0.15 27.24 -15.81
C VAL A 270 -0.12 26.35 -17.02
N THR A 271 0.63 26.60 -18.09
CA THR A 271 0.60 25.75 -19.29
C THR A 271 1.28 24.40 -19.02
N ALA A 272 1.11 23.44 -19.93
CA ALA A 272 1.80 22.14 -19.83
C ALA A 272 3.32 22.29 -19.85
N THR A 273 3.85 23.20 -20.67
CA THR A 273 5.30 23.48 -20.77
C THR A 273 5.84 24.07 -19.47
N GLU A 274 5.11 25.00 -18.86
CA GLU A 274 5.50 25.62 -17.58
C GLU A 274 5.43 24.60 -16.44
N LEU A 275 4.40 23.76 -16.41
CA LEU A 275 4.30 22.65 -15.46
C LEU A 275 5.47 21.67 -15.62
N ALA A 276 5.84 21.33 -16.86
CA ALA A 276 7.00 20.48 -17.15
C ALA A 276 8.33 21.10 -16.66
N LYS A 277 8.46 22.43 -16.77
CA LYS A 277 9.63 23.17 -16.24
C LYS A 277 9.73 23.07 -14.72
N ILE A 278 8.62 23.27 -14.00
CA ILE A 278 8.59 23.21 -12.54
C ILE A 278 8.81 21.77 -12.05
N THR A 279 8.14 20.79 -12.66
CA THR A 279 8.28 19.36 -12.29
C THR A 279 9.70 18.86 -12.53
N LYS A 280 10.32 19.21 -13.67
CA LYS A 280 11.74 18.89 -13.93
C LYS A 280 12.68 19.46 -12.85
N ALA A 281 12.40 20.66 -12.35
CA ALA A 281 13.19 21.24 -11.26
C ALA A 281 12.97 20.51 -9.94
N ALA A 282 11.73 20.09 -9.65
CA ALA A 282 11.39 19.29 -8.47
C ALA A 282 12.01 17.88 -8.52
N ASP A 283 12.03 17.22 -9.68
CA ASP A 283 12.69 15.92 -9.92
C ASP A 283 14.22 15.98 -9.71
N ALA A 284 14.82 17.16 -9.89
CA ALA A 284 16.26 17.36 -9.68
C ALA A 284 16.64 17.50 -8.20
N VAL A 285 15.66 17.66 -7.30
CA VAL A 285 15.88 17.78 -5.86
C VAL A 285 16.20 16.42 -5.27
N LYS A 286 17.28 16.34 -4.48
CA LYS A 286 17.77 15.08 -3.91
C LYS A 286 17.98 15.22 -2.41
N VAL A 287 17.68 14.17 -1.65
CA VAL A 287 18.03 14.12 -0.22
C VAL A 287 19.55 14.22 -0.09
N SER A 288 20.01 15.21 0.66
CA SER A 288 21.42 15.46 0.88
C SER A 288 21.96 14.56 1.99
N THR A 289 23.20 14.14 1.86
CA THR A 289 23.97 13.43 2.90
C THR A 289 25.11 14.29 3.46
N GLY A 290 25.21 15.54 3.01
CA GLY A 290 26.24 16.46 3.46
C GLY A 290 25.94 17.03 4.84
N ASP A 291 26.98 17.57 5.48
CA ASP A 291 26.89 18.33 6.72
C ASP A 291 27.52 19.73 6.51
N ILE A 292 26.88 20.54 5.67
CA ILE A 292 27.28 21.93 5.42
C ILE A 292 26.51 22.89 6.33
N CYS A 293 27.14 24.03 6.62
CA CYS A 293 26.59 25.04 7.50
C CYS A 293 26.87 26.43 6.94
N GLY A 294 25.88 27.01 6.27
CA GLY A 294 25.99 28.38 5.82
C GLY A 294 24.89 29.29 6.36
N ALA A 295 25.12 30.59 6.25
CA ALA A 295 24.27 31.62 6.85
C ALA A 295 24.00 32.82 5.92
N ASP A 296 24.58 32.85 4.73
CA ASP A 296 24.56 34.01 3.83
C ASP A 296 23.33 34.08 2.92
N LYS A 297 22.69 32.96 2.58
CA LYS A 297 21.38 32.92 1.90
C LYS A 297 20.20 32.81 2.87
N PRO A 298 18.93 33.01 2.44
CA PRO A 298 17.75 32.70 3.23
C PRO A 298 17.44 31.19 3.28
N MET A 299 16.72 30.75 4.31
CA MET A 299 16.37 29.34 4.49
C MET A 299 15.21 28.94 3.57
N LEU A 300 15.50 28.06 2.61
CA LEU A 300 14.50 27.55 1.67
C LEU A 300 13.88 26.25 2.18
N THR A 301 12.56 26.14 2.04
CA THR A 301 11.82 24.90 2.26
C THR A 301 10.90 24.60 1.09
N ILE A 302 10.69 23.32 0.83
CA ILE A 302 9.62 22.83 -0.04
C ILE A 302 8.77 21.82 0.72
N ALA A 303 7.46 21.89 0.56
CA ALA A 303 6.53 20.88 1.04
C ALA A 303 5.84 20.21 -0.16
N VAL A 304 5.88 18.89 -0.20
CA VAL A 304 5.33 18.07 -1.28
C VAL A 304 4.19 17.22 -0.73
N THR A 305 3.00 17.36 -1.32
CA THR A 305 1.82 16.56 -0.98
C THR A 305 1.60 15.49 -2.04
N SER A 306 1.38 14.26 -1.60
CA SER A 306 1.10 13.06 -2.42
C SER A 306 -0.01 12.21 -1.76
N GLY A 307 -0.33 11.05 -2.34
CA GLY A 307 -1.24 10.08 -1.71
C GLY A 307 -0.73 9.57 -0.35
N ALA A 308 0.59 9.64 -0.11
CA ALA A 308 1.21 9.26 1.16
C ALA A 308 1.17 10.36 2.24
N GLY A 309 0.66 11.56 1.91
CA GLY A 309 0.63 12.71 2.80
C GLY A 309 1.55 13.85 2.37
N THR A 310 1.86 14.77 3.29
CA THR A 310 2.73 15.93 3.03
C THR A 310 4.06 15.77 3.74
N LYS A 311 5.16 15.94 3.00
CA LYS A 311 6.52 15.94 3.56
C LYS A 311 7.23 17.24 3.23
N THR A 312 7.90 17.80 4.24
CA THR A 312 8.68 19.03 4.14
C THR A 312 10.16 18.71 4.06
N TYR A 313 10.84 19.41 3.15
CA TYR A 313 12.28 19.33 2.94
C TYR A 313 12.90 20.71 3.11
N THR A 314 14.10 20.73 3.68
CA THR A 314 14.85 21.94 3.97
C THR A 314 16.11 21.97 3.12
N ASP A 315 16.52 23.14 2.70
CA ASP A 315 17.79 23.34 1.98
C ASP A 315 18.98 22.76 2.75
N SER A 316 19.78 21.93 2.07
CA SER A 316 20.98 21.30 2.64
C SER A 316 22.02 22.30 3.10
N PHE A 317 21.96 23.56 2.63
CA PHE A 317 22.78 24.64 3.14
C PHE A 317 22.72 24.84 4.67
N TYR A 318 21.65 24.34 5.31
CA TYR A 318 21.44 24.39 6.75
C TYR A 318 21.48 23.02 7.44
N SER A 319 22.10 22.01 6.83
CA SER A 319 22.12 20.64 7.36
C SER A 319 22.74 20.55 8.75
N CYS A 320 23.71 21.40 9.08
CA CYS A 320 24.34 21.49 10.40
C CYS A 320 23.37 21.83 11.55
N ARG A 321 22.19 22.38 11.26
CA ARG A 321 21.19 22.66 12.31
C ARG A 321 20.61 21.38 12.89
N GLY A 322 20.80 20.24 12.21
CA GLY A 322 20.37 18.93 12.67
C GLY A 322 18.87 18.83 12.96
N GLY A 323 18.54 17.95 13.91
CA GLY A 323 17.16 17.70 14.30
C GLY A 323 16.44 16.72 13.37
N SER A 324 15.11 16.80 13.34
CA SER A 324 14.24 15.89 12.57
C SER A 324 13.99 16.32 11.12
N ASN A 325 14.69 17.35 10.64
CA ASN A 325 14.51 17.86 9.28
C ASN A 325 15.13 16.92 8.24
N THR A 326 14.49 16.78 7.08
CA THR A 326 15.10 16.14 5.90
C THR A 326 15.71 17.22 5.02
N TYR A 327 17.01 17.13 4.78
CA TYR A 327 17.76 18.11 4.00
C TYR A 327 17.88 17.70 2.53
N VAL A 328 17.84 18.67 1.61
CA VAL A 328 17.87 18.42 0.17
C VAL A 328 18.76 19.39 -0.60
N ASP A 329 19.41 18.88 -1.63
CA ASP A 329 20.19 19.64 -2.61
C ASP A 329 19.30 20.10 -3.78
N ASN A 330 19.75 21.13 -4.52
CA ASN A 330 19.09 21.68 -5.72
C ASN A 330 17.71 22.34 -5.50
N ILE A 331 17.34 22.64 -4.25
CA ILE A 331 16.06 23.29 -3.94
C ILE A 331 15.93 24.68 -4.58
N ASP A 332 17.05 25.40 -4.77
CA ASP A 332 17.10 26.69 -5.47
C ASP A 332 16.50 26.61 -6.89
N GLY A 333 16.66 25.46 -7.58
CA GLY A 333 16.11 25.24 -8.92
C GLY A 333 14.58 25.30 -8.95
N VAL A 334 13.91 24.84 -7.89
CA VAL A 334 12.44 24.90 -7.76
C VAL A 334 11.97 26.34 -7.64
N PHE A 335 12.63 27.14 -6.78
CA PHE A 335 12.31 28.57 -6.63
C PHE A 335 12.56 29.36 -7.91
N GLY A 336 13.67 29.08 -8.61
CA GLY A 336 13.95 29.67 -9.91
C GLY A 336 12.85 29.36 -10.93
N ALA A 337 12.49 28.08 -11.08
CA ALA A 337 11.44 27.66 -12.01
C ALA A 337 10.07 28.27 -11.68
N MET A 338 9.68 28.33 -10.41
CA MET A 338 8.40 28.92 -9.99
C MET A 338 8.36 30.43 -10.19
N ARG A 339 9.45 31.14 -9.88
CA ARG A 339 9.56 32.58 -10.09
C ARG A 339 9.48 32.94 -11.57
N ASP A 340 10.21 32.22 -12.42
CA ASP A 340 10.19 32.42 -13.88
C ASP A 340 8.82 32.16 -14.52
N VAL A 341 7.95 31.41 -13.84
CA VAL A 341 6.58 31.16 -14.29
C VAL A 341 5.64 32.20 -13.65
N ALA A 342 5.85 32.61 -12.42
CA ALA A 342 5.00 33.59 -11.75
C ALA A 342 5.08 35.00 -12.36
N LEU A 343 6.28 35.43 -12.77
CA LEU A 343 6.61 36.79 -13.23
C LEU A 343 6.97 36.81 -14.71
#